data_AF-A0A820PLK6-F1
#
_entry.id   AF-A0A820PLK6-F1
#
_cell.length_a   1.000
_cell.length_b   1.000
_cell.length_c   1.000
_cell.angle_alpha   90.00
_cell.angle_beta   90.00
_cell.angle_gamma   90.00
#
_symmetry.space_group_name_H-M   'P 1'
#
loop_
_entity.id
_entity.type
_entity.pdbx_description
1 polymer ?
#
loop_
_entity_poly.entity_id
_entity_poly.type
_entity_poly.pdbx_seq_one_letter_code
_entity_poly.pdbx_strand_id
1 'polypeptide(L)' 'GGTYSHGNGYKIDVSLNACINSYITKSFAYIGKRGDGAAQYKASSGNLYAKEGNHWDITFTATC' A
#
# COMPACT_ATOMS: atom_id res chain seq x y z
N GLY A 1 -11.93 13.93 -2.80
CA GLY A 1 -11.35 12.83 -1.99
C GLY A 1 -12.26 11.64 -2.10
N GLY A 2 -11.71 10.46 -2.39
CA GLY A 2 -12.48 9.21 -2.45
C GLY A 2 -12.71 8.60 -1.07
N THR A 3 -13.56 7.58 -1.00
CA THR A 3 -13.89 6.81 0.22
C THR A 3 -12.64 6.40 0.99
N TYR A 4 -11.66 5.81 0.31
CA TYR A 4 -10.36 5.42 0.88
C TYR A 4 -9.32 6.51 0.64
N SER A 5 -9.13 7.39 1.62
CA SER A 5 -8.18 8.51 1.54
C SER A 5 -7.54 8.82 2.91
N HIS A 6 -6.44 9.59 2.91
CA HIS A 6 -5.80 10.08 4.13
C HIS A 6 -6.76 10.92 4.98
N GLY A 7 -7.52 11.82 4.35
CA GLY A 7 -8.47 12.68 5.06
C GLY A 7 -9.60 11.90 5.76
N ASN A 8 -9.89 10.69 5.27
CA ASN A 8 -10.88 9.80 5.86
C ASN A 8 -10.26 8.74 6.80
N GLY A 9 -8.95 8.78 7.05
CA GLY A 9 -8.26 7.86 7.96
C GLY A 9 -8.01 6.45 7.42
N TYR A 10 -8.23 6.20 6.13
CA TYR A 10 -8.02 4.88 5.50
C TYR A 10 -6.62 4.69 4.93
N LYS A 11 -5.78 5.72 4.99
CA LYS A 11 -4.43 5.67 4.43
C LYS A 11 -3.38 6.12 5.43
N ILE A 12 -2.26 5.42 5.42
CA ILE A 12 -1.04 5.81 6.13
C ILE A 12 0.15 5.77 5.19
N ASP A 13 1.07 6.71 5.40
CA ASP A 13 2.34 6.75 4.69
C ASP A 13 3.44 6.17 5.58
N VAL A 14 4.24 5.29 5.00
CA VAL A 14 5.39 4.67 5.69
C VAL A 14 6.65 4.90 4.87
N SER A 15 7.64 5.56 5.47
CA SER A 15 8.94 5.77 4.83
C SER A 15 9.58 4.46 4.38
N LEU A 16 10.28 4.49 3.25
CA LEU A 16 11.00 3.33 2.77
C LEU A 16 12.12 2.94 3.73
N ASN A 17 12.18 1.65 4.07
CA ASN A 17 13.36 1.05 4.67
C ASN A 17 13.52 -0.39 4.17
N ALA A 18 14.73 -0.95 4.30
CA ALA A 18 15.03 -2.27 3.75
C ALA A 18 14.17 -3.40 4.35
N CYS A 19 13.83 -3.31 5.64
CA CYS A 19 13.03 -4.30 6.35
C CYS A 19 11.59 -4.33 5.83
N ILE A 20 10.92 -3.18 5.81
CA ILE A 20 9.54 -3.00 5.35
C ILE A 20 9.44 -3.33 3.86
N ASN A 21 10.39 -2.87 3.04
CA ASN A 21 10.43 -3.21 1.62
C ASN A 21 10.49 -4.73 1.41
N SER A 22 11.36 -5.41 2.15
CA SER A 22 11.52 -6.87 2.03
C SER A 22 10.29 -7.60 2.53
N TYR A 23 9.68 -7.16 3.63
CA TYR A 23 8.47 -7.75 4.17
C TYR A 23 7.31 -7.66 3.18
N ILE A 24 6.99 -6.46 2.69
CA ILE A 24 5.88 -6.24 1.76
C ILE A 24 6.08 -7.05 0.47
N THR A 25 7.25 -6.95 -0.15
CA THR A 25 7.50 -7.58 -1.45
C THR A 25 7.60 -9.10 -1.41
N LYS A 26 7.93 -9.69 -0.25
CA LYS A 26 7.99 -11.15 -0.07
C LYS A 26 6.68 -11.74 0.45
N SER A 27 5.92 -10.99 1.24
CA SER A 27 4.72 -11.51 1.91
C SER A 27 3.43 -11.24 1.14
N PHE A 28 3.37 -10.21 0.30
CA PHE A 28 2.14 -9.78 -0.36
C PHE A 28 2.17 -10.03 -1.86
N ALA A 29 0.99 -10.25 -2.44
CA ALA A 29 0.84 -10.52 -3.85
C ALA A 29 1.02 -9.24 -4.66
N TYR A 30 1.96 -9.23 -5.61
CA TYR A 30 2.07 -8.13 -6.57
C TYR A 30 0.90 -8.16 -7.54
N ILE A 31 0.18 -7.04 -7.66
CA ILE A 31 -1.04 -6.93 -8.50
C ILE A 31 -0.88 -5.98 -9.69
N GLY A 32 0.34 -5.48 -9.94
CA GLY A 32 0.64 -4.58 -11.05
C GLY A 32 0.97 -3.17 -10.61
N LYS A 33 0.91 -2.23 -11.55
CA LYS A 33 1.13 -0.81 -11.30
C LYS A 33 -0.21 -0.08 -11.19
N ARG A 34 -0.33 0.81 -10.21
CA ARG A 34 -1.45 1.76 -10.08
C ARG A 34 -1.37 2.81 -11.20
N GLY A 35 -2.44 3.58 -11.42
CA GLY A 35 -2.54 4.55 -12.52
C GLY A 35 -1.44 5.63 -12.56
N ASP A 36 -0.74 5.85 -11.44
CA ASP A 36 0.42 6.74 -11.31
C ASP A 36 1.78 6.03 -11.50
N GLY A 37 1.77 4.74 -11.83
CA GLY A 37 2.97 3.92 -12.03
C GLY A 37 3.53 3.27 -10.76
N ALA A 38 2.94 3.51 -9.58
CA ALA A 38 3.39 2.91 -8.33
C ALA A 38 3.16 1.39 -8.33
N ALA A 39 4.19 0.62 -7.98
CA ALA A 39 4.08 -0.83 -7.82
C ALA A 39 3.13 -1.15 -6.66
N GLN A 40 2.09 -1.95 -6.91
CA GLN A 40 1.04 -2.23 -5.95
C GLN A 40 1.03 -3.70 -5.53
N TYR A 41 0.85 -3.92 -4.23
CA TYR A 41 0.83 -5.21 -3.57
C TYR A 41 -0.44 -5.34 -2.73
N LYS A 42 -0.98 -6.57 -2.64
CA LYS A 42 -2.18 -6.88 -1.87
C LYS A 42 -1.87 -7.91 -0.80
N ALA A 43 -2.16 -7.56 0.46
CA ALA A 43 -2.08 -8.49 1.58
C ALA A 43 -3.28 -9.45 1.57
N SER A 44 -3.12 -10.60 2.24
CA SER A 44 -4.22 -11.56 2.44
C SER A 44 -5.40 -10.98 3.22
N SER A 45 -5.14 -9.98 4.08
CA SER A 45 -6.18 -9.21 4.77
C SER A 45 -7.04 -8.37 3.81
N GLY A 46 -6.61 -8.16 2.56
CA GLY A 46 -7.28 -7.32 1.59
C GLY A 46 -6.70 -5.90 1.48
N ASN A 47 -5.80 -5.50 2.38
CA ASN A 47 -5.14 -4.19 2.35
C ASN A 47 -4.24 -4.03 1.12
N LEU A 48 -4.14 -2.79 0.64
CA LEU A 48 -3.33 -2.43 -0.53
C LEU A 48 -2.10 -1.63 -0.10
N TYR A 49 -0.96 -1.94 -0.71
CA TYR A 49 0.33 -1.31 -0.45
C TYR A 49 0.90 -0.83 -1.78
N ALA A 50 1.01 0.48 -1.97
CA ALA A 50 1.55 1.09 -3.18
C ALA A 50 2.92 1.73 -2.88
N LYS A 51 3.95 1.38 -3.66
CA LYS A 51 5.29 1.96 -3.53
C LYS A 51 5.38 3.26 -4.33
N GLU A 52 5.15 4.38 -3.67
CA GLU A 52 5.16 5.72 -4.26
C GLU A 52 6.51 6.39 -4.08
N GLY A 53 7.49 6.05 -4.94
CA GLY A 53 8.77 6.73 -5.03
C GLY A 53 9.64 6.66 -3.78
N ASN A 54 9.31 7.47 -2.77
CA ASN A 54 9.99 7.64 -1.48
C ASN A 54 9.20 7.10 -0.25
N HIS A 55 7.98 6.59 -0.41
CA HIS A 55 7.20 5.98 0.68
C HIS A 55 6.30 4.84 0.19
N TRP A 56 5.69 4.14 1.15
CA TRP A 56 4.56 3.25 0.94
C TRP A 56 3.27 3.96 1.30
N ASP A 57 2.33 4.03 0.36
CA ASP A 57 0.92 4.38 0.60
C ASP A 57 0.16 3.10 0.91
N ILE A 58 -0.26 2.96 2.16
CA ILE A 58 -0.99 1.78 2.65
C ILE A 58 -2.45 2.17 2.74
N THR A 59 -3.31 1.49 2.00
CA THR A 59 -4.75 1.69 2.03
C THR A 59 -5.46 0.52 2.70
N PHE A 60 -6.17 0.82 3.79
CA PHE A 60 -6.97 -0.16 4.52
C PHE A 60 -8.35 -0.27 3.86
N THR A 61 -8.55 -1.35 3.12
CA THR A 61 -9.83 -1.67 2.45
C THR A 61 -10.51 -2.90 3.04
N ALA A 62 -9.86 -3.56 4.00
CA ALA A 62 -10.43 -4.68 4.73
C ALA A 62 -11.53 -4.16 5.68
N THR A 63 -12.73 -4.74 5.59
CA THR A 63 -13.73 -4.62 6.65
C THR A 63 -13.32 -5.54 7.79
N CYS A 64 -13.39 -5.05 9.03
CA CYS A 64 -13.15 -5.83 10.24
C CYS A 64 -14.08 -7.04 10.33
#